data_AF-A0A8H6NS75-F1
#
_entry.id   AF-A0A8H6NS75-F1
#
_cell.length_a   1.000
_cell.length_b   1.000
_cell.length_c   1.000
_cell.angle_alpha   90.00
_cell.angle_beta   90.00
_cell.angle_gamma   90.00
#
_symmetry.space_group_name_H-M   'P 1'
#
loop_
_entity.id
_entity.type
_entity.pdbx_description
1 polymer ?
#
loop_
_entity_poly.entity_id
_entity_poly.type
_entity_poly.pdbx_seq_one_letter_code
_entity_poly.pdbx_strand_id
1 'polypeptide(L)'
;MFSKAIAVLAAATLTSAATPQGFMPSSNTPLIVSYGGISALDGVNLPRDSSQNVPTIATEQKLQGQYLVMMVDIDVPTNMPPKTGTLLHWMQTGFTSADTPTILNTTAGTKNVFLMQNKMNAAALAPYFGPNPPAREPLSHRYTFVAVDHTQISQQGLMALSGAAQNRRDFNPMNALMAAGLQDKVVAGNFFRVTNAGPVGAGQGMGGGGGSRGNSTGNGGGGMPGMMNPPPAAPPPPPPGTPTTPGMNPGMPPMPGMSMPPSMAPGMPMPGMPGMPAGSSPPVGGAQPTNPMRAGGSALVPGFSVLSVCLAAAGSLLVWL
;
A
#
# COMPACT_ATOMS: atom_id res chain seq x y z
N MET A 1 -30.36 -41.96 -33.71
CA MET A 1 -30.56 -40.53 -33.40
C MET A 1 -29.51 -40.15 -32.36
N PHE A 2 -28.38 -39.57 -32.78
CA PHE A 2 -27.27 -39.24 -31.88
C PHE A 2 -27.41 -37.78 -31.44
N SER A 3 -27.79 -37.57 -30.18
CA SER A 3 -27.86 -36.25 -29.56
C SER A 3 -26.48 -35.63 -29.44
N LYS A 4 -26.24 -34.52 -30.14
CA LYS A 4 -25.06 -33.67 -29.99
C LYS A 4 -25.31 -32.72 -28.82
N ALA A 5 -24.72 -32.99 -27.67
CA ALA A 5 -24.67 -32.03 -26.58
C ALA A 5 -23.54 -31.01 -26.88
N ILE A 6 -23.92 -29.76 -27.13
CA ILE A 6 -23.00 -28.63 -27.24
C ILE A 6 -22.74 -28.13 -25.82
N ALA A 7 -21.55 -28.39 -25.29
CA ALA A 7 -21.11 -27.80 -24.03
C ALA A 7 -20.70 -26.34 -24.28
N VAL A 8 -21.50 -25.41 -23.76
CA VAL A 8 -21.16 -23.98 -23.74
C VAL A 8 -20.14 -23.76 -22.62
N LEU A 9 -18.88 -23.57 -23.00
CA LEU A 9 -17.82 -23.21 -22.07
C LEU A 9 -17.98 -21.71 -21.74
N ALA A 10 -18.57 -21.41 -20.58
CA ALA A 10 -18.64 -20.05 -20.06
C ALA A 10 -17.21 -19.58 -19.72
N ALA A 11 -16.61 -18.77 -20.59
CA ALA A 11 -15.38 -18.07 -20.27
C ALA A 11 -15.69 -17.02 -19.19
N ALA A 12 -15.36 -17.33 -17.93
CA ALA A 12 -15.33 -16.32 -16.89
C ALA A 12 -14.24 -15.29 -17.26
N THR A 13 -14.66 -14.13 -17.76
CA THR A 13 -13.76 -12.98 -17.91
C THR A 13 -13.38 -12.54 -16.50
N LEU A 14 -12.22 -13.00 -16.03
CA LEU A 14 -11.60 -12.49 -14.82
C LEU A 14 -11.42 -10.98 -15.04
N THR A 15 -12.21 -10.16 -14.34
CA THR A 15 -12.02 -8.72 -14.28
C THR A 15 -10.59 -8.46 -13.83
N SER A 16 -9.84 -7.79 -14.69
CA SER A 16 -8.47 -7.38 -14.42
C SER A 16 -8.47 -6.33 -13.31
N ALA A 17 -7.69 -6.57 -12.25
CA ALA A 17 -7.48 -5.63 -11.15
C ALA A 17 -7.20 -4.21 -11.66
N ALA A 18 -7.84 -3.21 -11.05
CA ALA A 18 -7.64 -1.79 -11.34
C ALA A 18 -7.39 -1.06 -10.02
N THR A 19 -6.91 0.19 -10.05
CA THR A 19 -6.99 1.05 -8.87
C THR A 19 -8.45 1.35 -8.53
N PRO A 20 -8.84 1.52 -7.25
CA PRO A 20 -10.22 1.76 -6.89
C PRO A 20 -10.69 3.13 -7.42
N GLN A 21 -12.00 3.26 -7.63
CA GLN A 21 -12.58 4.52 -8.08
C GLN A 21 -12.19 5.69 -7.16
N GLY A 22 -11.79 6.80 -7.77
CA GLY A 22 -11.36 8.02 -7.08
C GLY A 22 -9.90 8.01 -6.61
N PHE A 23 -9.17 6.91 -6.76
CA PHE A 23 -7.73 6.88 -6.54
C PHE A 23 -6.98 7.57 -7.69
N MET A 24 -5.98 8.38 -7.35
CA MET A 24 -5.10 9.02 -8.33
C MET A 24 -3.63 8.77 -7.97
N PRO A 25 -2.79 8.37 -8.95
CA PRO A 25 -3.14 8.13 -10.36
C PRO A 25 -3.91 6.83 -10.59
N SER A 26 -4.84 6.83 -11.55
CA SER A 26 -5.65 5.64 -11.85
C SER A 26 -4.96 4.71 -12.87
N SER A 27 -5.24 3.42 -12.78
CA SER A 27 -4.84 2.42 -13.77
C SER A 27 -5.91 1.34 -13.90
N ASN A 28 -6.23 1.00 -15.15
CA ASN A 28 -7.11 -0.12 -15.51
C ASN A 28 -6.31 -1.39 -15.90
N THR A 29 -4.98 -1.31 -15.88
CA THR A 29 -4.10 -2.43 -16.21
C THR A 29 -3.80 -3.22 -14.93
N PRO A 30 -3.97 -4.55 -14.92
CA PRO A 30 -3.85 -5.33 -13.70
C PRO A 30 -2.42 -5.49 -13.22
N LEU A 31 -2.22 -5.18 -11.93
CA LEU A 31 -1.08 -5.62 -11.16
C LEU A 31 -1.46 -6.86 -10.35
N ILE A 32 -0.74 -7.95 -10.52
CA ILE A 32 -0.97 -9.16 -9.73
C ILE A 32 -0.26 -8.99 -8.40
N VAL A 33 -1.01 -9.11 -7.31
CA VAL A 33 -0.52 -9.00 -5.94
C VAL A 33 -0.93 -10.26 -5.20
N SER A 34 0.04 -10.96 -4.59
CA SER A 34 -0.22 -12.17 -3.82
C SER A 34 0.55 -12.21 -2.51
N TYR A 35 -0.14 -12.63 -1.44
CA TYR A 35 0.42 -12.84 -0.12
C TYR A 35 0.45 -14.33 0.20
N GLY A 36 1.62 -14.98 0.08
CA GLY A 36 1.76 -16.40 0.40
C GLY A 36 0.79 -17.31 -0.37
N GLY A 37 0.47 -16.98 -1.64
CA GLY A 37 -0.52 -17.72 -2.45
C GLY A 37 -1.96 -17.23 -2.30
N ILE A 38 -2.25 -16.27 -1.41
CA ILE A 38 -3.56 -15.62 -1.36
C ILE A 38 -3.58 -14.48 -2.37
N SER A 39 -4.56 -14.48 -3.28
CA SER A 39 -4.72 -13.41 -4.27
C SER A 39 -5.32 -12.16 -3.64
N ALA A 40 -4.68 -11.01 -3.84
CA ALA A 40 -5.14 -9.71 -3.38
C ALA A 40 -5.78 -8.93 -4.55
N LEU A 41 -6.81 -9.49 -5.18
CA LEU A 41 -7.37 -8.98 -6.43
C LEU A 41 -8.68 -8.23 -6.18
N ASP A 42 -8.85 -7.08 -6.84
CA ASP A 42 -10.14 -6.40 -7.05
C ASP A 42 -10.96 -6.15 -5.77
N GLY A 43 -10.30 -5.63 -4.73
CA GLY A 43 -10.98 -5.25 -3.50
C GLY A 43 -11.34 -6.40 -2.56
N VAL A 44 -10.87 -7.63 -2.84
CA VAL A 44 -11.01 -8.77 -1.92
C VAL A 44 -10.55 -8.38 -0.51
N ASN A 45 -11.33 -8.78 0.50
CA ASN A 45 -10.97 -8.57 1.89
C ASN A 45 -10.00 -9.67 2.35
N LEU A 46 -8.76 -9.30 2.64
CA LEU A 46 -7.73 -10.19 3.16
C LEU A 46 -7.71 -10.21 4.68
N PRO A 47 -7.37 -11.36 5.31
CA PRO A 47 -7.02 -11.39 6.71
C PRO A 47 -5.82 -10.48 7.00
N ARG A 48 -5.89 -9.73 8.09
CA ARG A 48 -4.80 -8.85 8.54
C ARG A 48 -3.48 -9.61 8.64
N ASP A 49 -3.47 -10.74 9.33
CA ASP A 49 -2.25 -11.50 9.61
C ASP A 49 -1.60 -12.05 8.33
N SER A 50 -2.41 -12.42 7.33
CA SER A 50 -1.91 -12.89 6.03
C SER A 50 -1.24 -11.80 5.19
N SER A 51 -1.47 -10.52 5.51
CA SER A 51 -0.94 -9.38 4.77
C SER A 51 0.20 -8.65 5.48
N GLN A 52 0.84 -9.26 6.48
CA GLN A 52 1.91 -8.59 7.24
C GLN A 52 3.27 -8.57 6.57
N ASN A 53 3.50 -9.46 5.59
CA ASN A 53 4.78 -9.56 4.86
C ASN A 53 4.66 -8.93 3.47
N VAL A 54 5.79 -8.48 2.91
CA VAL A 54 5.85 -7.95 1.53
C VAL A 54 5.21 -8.94 0.55
N PRO A 55 4.25 -8.52 -0.30
CA PRO A 55 3.64 -9.42 -1.26
C PRO A 55 4.56 -9.75 -2.44
N THR A 56 4.26 -10.87 -3.10
CA THR A 56 4.72 -11.11 -4.46
C THR A 56 3.97 -10.19 -5.42
N ILE A 57 4.71 -9.46 -6.25
CA ILE A 57 4.17 -8.59 -7.30
C ILE A 57 4.49 -9.20 -8.67
N ALA A 58 3.53 -9.20 -9.58
CA ALA A 58 3.70 -9.71 -10.92
C ALA A 58 2.81 -9.01 -11.95
N THR A 59 3.08 -9.23 -13.23
CA THR A 59 2.26 -8.79 -14.35
C THR A 59 1.98 -9.94 -15.31
N GLU A 60 0.89 -9.86 -16.07
CA GLU A 60 0.58 -10.89 -17.09
C GLU A 60 1.49 -10.78 -18.32
N GLN A 61 1.97 -9.57 -18.60
CA GLN A 61 2.89 -9.28 -19.70
C GLN A 61 4.25 -8.90 -19.16
N LYS A 62 5.32 -9.28 -19.87
CA LYS A 62 6.68 -8.85 -19.54
C LYS A 62 6.78 -7.35 -19.74
N LEU A 63 7.10 -6.62 -18.68
CA LEU A 63 7.38 -5.19 -18.77
C LEU A 63 8.86 -4.96 -19.11
N GLN A 64 9.14 -3.95 -19.93
CA GLN A 64 10.49 -3.57 -20.34
C GLN A 64 10.94 -2.29 -19.64
N GLY A 65 11.88 -2.41 -18.71
CA GLY A 65 12.41 -1.26 -17.98
C GLY A 65 12.57 -1.52 -16.49
N GLN A 66 12.63 -0.44 -15.74
CA GLN A 66 12.68 -0.42 -14.29
C GLN A 66 11.40 0.18 -13.73
N TYR A 67 10.91 -0.40 -12.64
CA TYR A 67 9.63 -0.05 -12.04
C TYR A 67 9.79 0.26 -10.55
N LEU A 68 9.00 1.23 -10.10
CA LEU A 68 8.72 1.41 -8.69
C LEU A 68 7.34 0.83 -8.37
N VAL A 69 7.17 0.32 -7.16
CA VAL A 69 5.88 -0.09 -6.61
C VAL A 69 5.58 0.76 -5.38
N MET A 70 4.35 1.25 -5.30
CA MET A 70 3.81 1.93 -4.12
C MET A 70 2.60 1.18 -3.59
N MET A 71 2.44 1.13 -2.27
CA MET A 71 1.23 0.70 -1.58
C MET A 71 0.73 1.84 -0.69
N VAL A 72 -0.55 2.20 -0.80
CA VAL A 72 -1.15 3.33 -0.10
C VAL A 72 -2.48 2.91 0.49
N ASP A 73 -2.67 3.18 1.78
CA ASP A 73 -3.97 3.15 2.45
C ASP A 73 -4.68 4.47 2.17
N ILE A 74 -5.91 4.42 1.67
CA ILE A 74 -6.70 5.62 1.32
C ILE A 74 -7.88 5.88 2.26
N ASP A 75 -8.00 5.11 3.33
CA ASP A 75 -9.15 5.13 4.22
C ASP A 75 -8.74 5.38 5.68
N VAL A 76 -7.60 6.04 5.91
CA VAL A 76 -7.10 6.34 7.26
C VAL A 76 -8.08 7.27 7.99
N PRO A 77 -8.64 6.90 9.15
CA PRO A 77 -9.59 7.75 9.86
C PRO A 77 -8.98 9.10 10.26
N THR A 78 -9.74 10.17 10.07
CA THR A 78 -9.39 11.51 10.57
C THR A 78 -10.26 11.90 11.75
N ASN A 79 -9.99 13.05 12.37
CA ASN A 79 -10.85 13.60 13.42
C ASN A 79 -12.13 14.26 12.89
N MET A 80 -12.37 14.24 11.58
CA MET A 80 -13.57 14.79 10.95
C MET A 80 -14.27 13.75 10.06
N PRO A 81 -14.88 12.69 10.62
CA PRO A 81 -15.65 11.72 9.83
C PRO A 81 -16.73 12.41 8.98
N PRO A 82 -17.02 11.91 7.75
CA PRO A 82 -16.50 10.69 7.14
C PRO A 82 -15.17 10.90 6.38
N LYS A 83 -14.47 12.02 6.57
CA LYS A 83 -13.21 12.30 5.87
C LYS A 83 -12.14 11.30 6.29
N THR A 84 -11.53 10.67 5.30
CA THR A 84 -10.33 9.85 5.46
C THR A 84 -9.09 10.61 4.97
N GLY A 85 -7.93 10.19 5.47
CA GLY A 85 -6.61 10.57 4.97
C GLY A 85 -5.95 9.39 4.28
N THR A 86 -4.68 9.56 3.94
CA THR A 86 -3.88 8.52 3.28
C THR A 86 -2.64 8.16 4.10
N LEU A 87 -2.11 6.95 3.88
CA LEU A 87 -0.86 6.50 4.49
C LEU A 87 -0.06 5.67 3.48
N LEU A 88 1.19 6.04 3.24
CA LEU A 88 2.13 5.23 2.47
C LEU A 88 2.51 4.00 3.28
N HIS A 89 2.27 2.80 2.75
CA HIS A 89 2.61 1.49 3.33
C HIS A 89 3.88 0.88 2.75
N TRP A 90 4.22 1.22 1.51
CA TRP A 90 5.44 0.74 0.87
C TRP A 90 5.79 1.64 -0.32
N MET A 91 7.08 1.90 -0.52
CA MET A 91 7.61 2.48 -1.76
C MET A 91 8.98 1.86 -2.05
N GLN A 92 9.10 1.19 -3.18
CA GLN A 92 10.30 0.45 -3.56
C GLN A 92 10.57 0.64 -5.05
N THR A 93 11.78 1.07 -5.37
CA THR A 93 12.28 1.21 -6.75
C THR A 93 13.08 -0.02 -7.18
N GLY A 94 13.48 -0.07 -8.45
CA GLY A 94 14.45 -1.06 -8.94
C GLY A 94 13.85 -2.41 -9.29
N PHE A 95 12.52 -2.50 -9.39
CA PHE A 95 11.88 -3.69 -9.91
C PHE A 95 12.12 -3.83 -11.41
N THR A 96 12.34 -5.05 -11.87
CA THR A 96 12.37 -5.44 -13.28
C THR A 96 11.48 -6.66 -13.46
N SER A 97 10.88 -6.84 -14.63
CA SER A 97 10.15 -8.09 -14.90
C SER A 97 11.13 -9.26 -15.01
N ALA A 98 10.73 -10.43 -14.51
CA ALA A 98 11.42 -11.68 -14.76
C ALA A 98 11.55 -11.93 -16.28
N ASP A 99 12.59 -12.65 -16.68
CA ASP A 99 12.85 -12.89 -18.10
C ASP A 99 11.95 -13.95 -18.69
N THR A 100 11.62 -14.95 -17.87
CA THR A 100 10.72 -16.06 -18.19
C THR A 100 9.45 -15.96 -17.34
N PRO A 101 8.28 -16.28 -17.92
CA PRO A 101 7.07 -16.37 -17.14
C PRO A 101 7.14 -17.58 -16.21
N THR A 102 6.47 -17.48 -15.07
CA THR A 102 6.31 -18.56 -14.09
C THR A 102 4.84 -18.79 -13.81
N ILE A 103 4.49 -20.02 -13.44
CA ILE A 103 3.15 -20.34 -12.98
C ILE A 103 3.00 -19.84 -11.53
N LEU A 104 2.10 -18.89 -11.31
CA LEU A 104 1.70 -18.45 -9.98
C LEU A 104 0.35 -19.07 -9.63
N ASN A 105 0.33 -19.89 -8.58
CA ASN A 105 -0.88 -20.48 -8.02
C ASN A 105 -1.40 -19.58 -6.91
N THR A 106 -2.64 -19.14 -7.03
CA THR A 106 -3.29 -18.33 -6.01
C THR A 106 -4.69 -18.83 -5.68
N THR A 107 -5.30 -18.28 -4.62
CA THR A 107 -6.72 -18.48 -4.32
C THR A 107 -7.67 -18.02 -5.43
N ALA A 108 -7.22 -17.17 -6.36
CA ALA A 108 -7.98 -16.78 -7.56
C ALA A 108 -7.72 -17.69 -8.77
N GLY A 109 -6.98 -18.79 -8.58
CA GLY A 109 -6.58 -19.73 -9.62
C GLY A 109 -5.12 -19.59 -10.03
N THR A 110 -4.78 -20.33 -11.09
CA THR A 110 -3.43 -20.43 -11.66
C THR A 110 -3.26 -19.46 -12.82
N LYS A 111 -2.17 -18.69 -12.85
CA LYS A 111 -1.83 -17.76 -13.93
C LYS A 111 -0.36 -17.90 -14.35
N ASN A 112 -0.09 -17.75 -15.64
CA ASN A 112 1.27 -17.49 -16.13
C ASN A 112 1.58 -16.01 -15.96
N VAL A 113 2.64 -15.68 -15.23
CA VAL A 113 2.96 -14.31 -14.84
C VAL A 113 4.45 -14.04 -14.96
N PHE A 114 4.81 -12.78 -15.14
CA PHE A 114 6.17 -12.28 -15.00
C PHE A 114 6.33 -11.64 -13.63
N LEU A 115 7.13 -12.27 -12.76
CA LEU A 115 7.39 -11.73 -11.42
C LEU A 115 8.16 -10.42 -11.52
N MET A 116 7.78 -9.42 -10.72
CA MET A 116 8.56 -8.21 -10.56
C MET A 116 9.64 -8.45 -9.50
N GLN A 117 10.91 -8.32 -9.89
CA GLN A 117 12.08 -8.64 -9.08
C GLN A 117 12.95 -7.40 -8.85
N ASN A 118 13.31 -7.13 -7.59
CA ASN A 118 14.29 -6.10 -7.23
C ASN A 118 15.73 -6.59 -7.50
N LYS A 119 16.05 -6.84 -8.78
CA LYS A 119 17.37 -7.37 -9.19
C LYS A 119 18.52 -6.43 -8.86
N MET A 120 18.25 -5.13 -8.71
CA MET A 120 19.25 -4.15 -8.34
C MET A 120 19.55 -4.07 -6.84
N ASN A 121 18.82 -4.82 -6.01
CA ASN A 121 18.88 -4.73 -4.55
C ASN A 121 18.73 -3.28 -4.04
N ALA A 122 17.89 -2.49 -4.72
CA ALA A 122 17.62 -1.13 -4.29
C ALA A 122 16.97 -1.15 -2.91
N ALA A 123 17.35 -0.26 -2.01
CA ALA A 123 16.67 -0.11 -0.73
C ALA A 123 15.25 0.45 -0.95
N ALA A 124 14.32 0.07 -0.09
CA ALA A 124 13.00 0.68 -0.09
C ALA A 124 13.12 2.16 0.30
N LEU A 125 12.49 3.05 -0.47
CA LEU A 125 12.35 4.46 -0.09
C LEU A 125 11.43 4.60 1.12
N ALA A 126 10.42 3.74 1.20
CA ALA A 126 9.62 3.50 2.40
C ALA A 126 9.48 1.98 2.60
N PRO A 127 10.14 1.38 3.62
CA PRO A 127 10.01 -0.03 3.91
C PRO A 127 8.55 -0.44 4.12
N TYR A 128 8.25 -1.66 3.68
CA TYR A 128 6.92 -2.23 3.81
C TYR A 128 6.53 -2.35 5.28
N PHE A 129 5.29 -1.97 5.58
CA PHE A 129 4.60 -2.45 6.78
C PHE A 129 3.19 -2.86 6.41
N GLY A 130 2.73 -3.95 7.03
CA GLY A 130 1.44 -4.56 6.72
C GLY A 130 0.25 -3.68 7.05
N PRO A 131 -0.93 -3.95 6.44
CA PRO A 131 -2.20 -3.41 6.86
C PRO A 131 -2.46 -3.56 8.35
N ASN A 132 -2.96 -2.50 8.99
CA ASN A 132 -3.37 -2.51 10.38
C ASN A 132 -4.46 -1.46 10.63
N PRO A 133 -5.65 -1.61 10.02
CA PRO A 133 -6.73 -0.66 10.22
C PRO A 133 -7.11 -0.60 11.71
N PRO A 134 -7.28 0.60 12.29
CA PRO A 134 -7.73 0.73 13.68
C PRO A 134 -9.18 0.24 13.82
N ALA A 135 -9.59 -0.06 15.05
CA ALA A 135 -11.00 -0.36 15.36
C ALA A 135 -11.81 0.96 15.44
N ARG A 136 -11.82 1.74 14.36
CA ARG A 136 -12.49 3.03 14.22
C ARG A 136 -13.00 3.18 12.79
N GLU A 137 -14.15 3.81 12.60
CA GLU A 137 -14.72 4.00 11.26
C GLU A 137 -13.82 4.83 10.32
N PRO A 138 -13.66 4.42 9.05
CA PRO A 138 -14.15 3.15 8.48
C PRO A 138 -13.36 1.93 8.98
N LEU A 139 -14.05 0.87 9.38
CA LEU A 139 -13.40 -0.37 9.87
C LEU A 139 -12.64 -1.13 8.78
N SER A 140 -12.95 -0.86 7.52
CA SER A 140 -12.38 -1.54 6.36
C SER A 140 -11.64 -0.54 5.51
N HIS A 141 -10.34 -0.76 5.34
CA HIS A 141 -9.46 0.12 4.58
C HIS A 141 -9.09 -0.51 3.24
N ARG A 142 -9.02 0.32 2.19
CA ARG A 142 -8.50 -0.05 0.87
C ARG A 142 -7.01 0.23 0.80
N TYR A 143 -6.25 -0.80 0.48
CA TYR A 143 -4.81 -0.73 0.25
C TYR A 143 -4.56 -0.83 -1.24
N THR A 144 -4.19 0.29 -1.86
CA THR A 144 -4.01 0.42 -3.30
C THR A 144 -2.55 0.32 -3.68
N PHE A 145 -2.28 -0.49 -4.70
CA PHE A 145 -0.98 -0.64 -5.34
C PHE A 145 -0.97 0.06 -6.68
N VAL A 146 0.17 0.69 -6.98
CA VAL A 146 0.50 1.12 -8.34
C VAL A 146 1.93 0.73 -8.67
N ALA A 147 2.14 0.27 -9.90
CA ALA A 147 3.45 0.10 -10.51
C ALA A 147 3.68 1.25 -11.50
N VAL A 148 4.85 1.88 -11.44
CA VAL A 148 5.19 3.06 -12.24
C VAL A 148 6.53 2.84 -12.92
N ASP A 149 6.60 3.07 -14.23
CA ASP A 149 7.84 3.06 -14.99
C ASP A 149 8.74 4.22 -14.56
N HIS A 150 9.92 3.91 -14.05
CA HIS A 150 10.93 4.90 -13.67
C HIS A 150 12.26 4.69 -14.41
N THR A 151 12.23 4.00 -15.54
CA THR A 151 13.42 3.70 -16.36
C THR A 151 14.23 4.95 -16.69
N GLN A 152 13.56 6.07 -16.94
CA GLN A 152 14.16 7.36 -17.29
C GLN A 152 14.07 8.39 -16.15
N ILE A 153 13.96 7.95 -14.90
CA ILE A 153 13.92 8.89 -13.77
C ILE A 153 15.24 9.66 -13.67
N SER A 154 15.15 10.97 -13.45
CA SER A 154 16.33 11.80 -13.16
C SER A 154 16.79 11.61 -11.71
N GLN A 155 18.02 12.01 -11.41
CA GLN A 155 18.51 12.04 -10.03
C GLN A 155 17.64 12.95 -9.15
N GLN A 156 17.20 14.09 -9.69
CA GLN A 156 16.28 15.00 -9.02
C GLN A 156 14.94 14.33 -8.75
N GLY A 157 14.40 13.56 -9.71
CA GLY A 157 13.15 12.82 -9.53
C GLY A 157 13.27 11.73 -8.47
N LEU A 158 14.40 11.03 -8.42
CA LEU A 158 14.66 10.05 -7.36
C LEU A 158 14.75 10.71 -5.97
N MET A 159 15.39 11.87 -5.87
CA MET A 159 15.41 12.65 -4.63
C MET A 159 14.01 13.14 -4.23
N ALA A 160 13.18 13.53 -5.19
CA ALA A 160 11.80 13.93 -4.93
C ALA A 160 10.96 12.77 -4.37
N LEU A 161 11.07 11.57 -4.96
CA LEU A 161 10.42 10.36 -4.42
C LEU A 161 10.93 10.04 -3.01
N SER A 162 12.24 10.08 -2.80
CA SER A 162 12.86 9.81 -1.50
C SER A 162 12.38 10.80 -0.42
N GLY A 163 12.31 12.09 -0.75
CA GLY A 163 11.78 13.13 0.13
C GLY A 163 10.30 12.95 0.45
N ALA A 164 9.49 12.62 -0.56
CA ALA A 164 8.06 12.33 -0.37
C ALA A 164 7.83 11.09 0.52
N ALA A 165 8.68 10.07 0.41
CA ALA A 165 8.59 8.83 1.18
C ALA A 165 8.87 9.02 2.69
N GLN A 166 9.57 10.09 3.09
CA GLN A 166 9.85 10.38 4.51
C GLN A 166 8.57 10.72 5.29
N ASN A 167 7.60 11.37 4.65
CA ASN A 167 6.33 11.78 5.27
C ASN A 167 5.21 10.88 4.77
N ARG A 168 4.95 9.80 5.51
CA ARG A 168 4.05 8.74 5.06
C ARG A 168 2.57 9.07 5.28
N ARG A 169 2.23 9.93 6.24
CA ARG A 169 0.85 10.38 6.49
C ARG A 169 0.45 11.44 5.48
N ASP A 170 -0.83 11.41 5.08
CA ASP A 170 -1.39 12.28 4.06
C ASP A 170 -0.60 12.23 2.74
N PHE A 171 0.02 11.07 2.49
CA PHE A 171 0.82 10.83 1.29
C PHE A 171 -0.06 10.89 0.04
N ASN A 172 0.28 11.77 -0.88
CA ASN A 172 -0.41 11.92 -2.17
C ASN A 172 0.47 11.33 -3.29
N PRO A 173 0.09 10.18 -3.87
CA PRO A 173 0.90 9.51 -4.90
C PRO A 173 1.06 10.36 -6.16
N MET A 174 0.00 11.06 -6.59
CA MET A 174 0.04 11.91 -7.77
C MET A 174 1.03 13.07 -7.60
N ASN A 175 1.02 13.74 -6.44
CA ASN A 175 1.96 14.82 -6.16
C ASN A 175 3.41 14.32 -6.11
N ALA A 176 3.65 13.16 -5.49
CA ALA A 176 4.98 12.55 -5.42
C ALA A 176 5.51 12.19 -6.82
N LEU A 177 4.66 11.59 -7.66
CA LEU A 177 5.01 11.24 -9.03
C LEU A 177 5.21 12.48 -9.91
N MET A 178 4.36 13.51 -9.79
CA MET A 178 4.51 14.76 -10.52
C MET A 178 5.82 15.47 -10.18
N ALA A 179 6.18 15.54 -8.88
CA ALA A 179 7.47 16.08 -8.45
C ALA A 179 8.67 15.28 -8.99
N ALA A 180 8.47 14.00 -9.28
CA ALA A 180 9.47 13.12 -9.87
C ALA A 180 9.48 13.10 -11.41
N GLY A 181 8.53 13.77 -12.08
CA GLY A 181 8.34 13.71 -13.54
C GLY A 181 7.76 12.38 -14.03
N LEU A 182 7.02 11.67 -13.18
CA LEU A 182 6.48 10.32 -13.41
C LEU A 182 4.94 10.26 -13.42
N GLN A 183 4.24 11.40 -13.44
CA GLN A 183 2.77 11.44 -13.29
C GLN A 183 2.02 10.62 -14.36
N ASP A 184 2.58 10.51 -15.57
CA ASP A 184 1.99 9.79 -16.70
C ASP A 184 2.63 8.40 -16.92
N LYS A 185 3.32 7.86 -15.91
CA LYS A 185 4.13 6.64 -16.04
C LYS A 185 3.56 5.43 -15.31
N VAL A 186 2.32 5.50 -14.83
CA VAL A 186 1.66 4.36 -14.18
C VAL A 186 1.34 3.30 -15.22
N VAL A 187 1.81 2.07 -14.98
CA VAL A 187 1.66 0.95 -15.92
C VAL A 187 0.67 -0.10 -15.46
N ALA A 188 0.44 -0.22 -14.16
CA ALA A 188 -0.52 -1.18 -13.60
C ALA A 188 -0.95 -0.79 -12.19
N GLY A 189 -2.10 -1.28 -11.75
CA GLY A 189 -2.61 -1.08 -10.40
C GLY A 189 -3.45 -2.24 -9.89
N ASN A 190 -3.68 -2.25 -8.58
CA ASN A 190 -4.54 -3.20 -7.90
C ASN A 190 -4.96 -2.61 -6.54
N PHE A 191 -5.96 -3.18 -5.90
CA PHE A 191 -6.23 -2.93 -4.49
C PHE A 191 -6.88 -4.15 -3.83
N PHE A 192 -6.75 -4.20 -2.52
CA PHE A 192 -7.49 -5.12 -1.67
C PHE A 192 -7.96 -4.38 -0.43
N ARG A 193 -8.74 -5.07 0.42
CA ARG A 193 -9.24 -4.52 1.68
C ARG A 193 -8.71 -5.31 2.86
N VAL A 194 -8.53 -4.64 3.99
CA VAL A 194 -8.42 -5.31 5.29
C VAL A 194 -9.42 -4.66 6.22
N THR A 195 -10.13 -5.50 6.97
CA THR A 195 -11.18 -5.07 7.89
C THR A 195 -10.79 -5.41 9.31
N ASN A 196 -10.89 -4.43 10.21
CA ASN A 196 -10.83 -4.65 11.64
C ASN A 196 -12.26 -4.83 12.18
N ALA A 197 -12.67 -6.05 12.46
CA ALA A 197 -14.01 -6.36 12.97
C ALA A 197 -14.18 -6.10 14.49
N GLY A 198 -13.16 -5.56 15.17
CA GLY A 198 -13.24 -5.25 16.60
C GLY A 198 -14.36 -4.24 16.92
N PRO A 199 -14.82 -4.18 18.18
CA PRO A 199 -15.80 -3.17 18.59
C PRO A 199 -15.27 -1.79 18.23
N VAL A 200 -16.05 -0.99 17.51
CA VAL A 200 -15.67 0.38 17.14
C VAL A 200 -15.36 1.13 18.43
N GLY A 201 -14.09 1.47 18.65
CA GLY A 201 -13.70 2.37 19.72
C GLY A 201 -14.35 3.71 19.44
N ALA A 202 -15.27 4.15 20.30
CA ALA A 202 -15.76 5.52 20.29
C ALA A 202 -14.53 6.42 20.33
N GLY A 203 -14.32 7.23 19.29
CA GLY A 203 -13.10 8.01 19.10
C GLY A 203 -12.73 8.75 20.38
N GLN A 204 -11.61 8.36 20.98
CA GLN A 204 -11.13 8.96 22.21
C GLN A 204 -10.47 10.30 21.87
N GLY A 205 -11.31 11.29 21.60
CA GLY A 205 -10.96 12.70 21.52
C GLY A 205 -11.09 13.34 22.89
N MET A 206 -9.94 13.80 23.40
CA MET A 206 -9.73 14.79 24.47
C MET A 206 -10.20 14.46 25.91
N GLY A 207 -9.26 14.64 26.83
CA GLY A 207 -9.48 14.58 28.26
C GLY A 207 -10.38 15.70 28.78
N GLY A 208 -11.20 15.34 29.75
CA GLY A 208 -11.81 16.23 30.73
C GLY A 208 -11.84 15.44 32.03
N GLY A 209 -11.09 15.88 33.03
CA GLY A 209 -11.13 15.29 34.35
C GLY A 209 -12.51 15.41 35.00
N GLY A 210 -12.77 14.53 35.97
CA GLY A 210 -13.87 14.72 36.91
C GLY A 210 -14.81 13.54 37.00
N GLY A 211 -14.53 12.65 37.94
CA GLY A 211 -15.48 12.29 39.00
C GLY A 211 -16.74 11.48 38.68
N SER A 212 -17.10 10.67 39.68
CA SER A 212 -18.43 10.17 40.00
C SER A 212 -18.93 8.86 39.36
N ARG A 213 -18.71 7.81 40.16
CA ARG A 213 -19.71 6.84 40.66
C ARG A 213 -21.17 7.10 40.27
N GLY A 214 -21.83 6.04 39.79
CA GLY A 214 -23.28 5.82 39.80
C GLY A 214 -23.56 4.50 39.07
N ASN A 215 -23.68 3.36 39.76
CA ASN A 215 -24.87 2.86 40.44
C ASN A 215 -26.16 3.02 39.62
N SER A 216 -26.53 1.97 38.89
CA SER A 216 -27.88 1.74 38.42
C SER A 216 -28.32 0.31 38.79
N THR A 217 -28.97 0.26 39.95
CA THR A 217 -29.92 -0.75 40.42
C THR A 217 -31.17 -0.81 39.54
N GLY A 218 -31.68 -2.02 39.31
CA GLY A 218 -33.03 -2.33 38.77
C GLY A 218 -33.01 -3.70 38.10
N ASN A 219 -33.16 -4.83 38.81
CA ASN A 219 -34.32 -5.39 39.53
C ASN A 219 -35.48 -5.86 38.63
N GLY A 220 -35.79 -7.15 38.75
CA GLY A 220 -36.86 -7.92 38.08
C GLY A 220 -36.25 -9.15 37.40
N GLY A 221 -36.32 -10.38 37.89
CA GLY A 221 -37.26 -11.03 38.80
C GLY A 221 -37.77 -12.29 38.10
N GLY A 222 -37.41 -13.49 38.57
CA GLY A 222 -37.91 -14.76 38.02
C GLY A 222 -36.98 -15.93 38.32
N GLY A 223 -37.44 -16.87 39.14
CA GLY A 223 -36.60 -17.84 39.86
C GLY A 223 -36.16 -19.09 39.09
N MET A 224 -35.18 -19.79 39.67
CA MET A 224 -35.23 -21.21 40.05
C MET A 224 -34.06 -21.53 41.01
N PRO A 225 -34.23 -22.44 41.99
CA PRO A 225 -33.20 -22.79 42.94
C PRO A 225 -32.34 -23.97 42.45
N GLY A 226 -31.02 -23.83 42.64
CA GLY A 226 -30.14 -24.96 42.92
C GLY A 226 -29.52 -25.67 41.72
N MET A 227 -28.26 -25.34 41.41
CA MET A 227 -27.17 -26.31 41.25
C MET A 227 -25.86 -25.61 41.62
N MET A 228 -25.17 -26.13 42.66
CA MET A 228 -23.84 -25.69 43.06
C MET A 228 -22.85 -26.02 41.93
N ASN A 229 -22.22 -24.98 41.37
CA ASN A 229 -21.07 -25.15 40.50
C ASN A 229 -19.87 -25.58 41.36
N PRO A 230 -19.18 -26.70 41.05
CA PRO A 230 -17.96 -27.06 41.76
C PRO A 230 -16.84 -26.04 41.50
N PRO A 231 -15.91 -25.88 42.46
CA PRO A 231 -14.80 -24.94 42.31
C PRO A 231 -13.88 -25.34 41.14
N PRO A 232 -13.22 -24.37 40.48
CA PRO A 232 -12.29 -24.63 39.40
C PRO A 232 -11.11 -25.49 39.88
N ALA A 233 -10.77 -26.51 39.09
CA ALA A 233 -9.64 -27.38 39.34
C ALA A 233 -8.32 -26.61 39.33
N ALA A 234 -7.43 -26.96 40.26
CA ALA A 234 -6.09 -26.41 40.36
C ALA A 234 -5.28 -26.68 39.07
N PRO A 235 -4.39 -25.75 38.65
CA PRO A 235 -3.52 -25.96 37.50
C PRO A 235 -2.53 -27.10 37.76
N PRO A 236 -2.16 -27.88 36.73
CA PRO A 236 -1.18 -28.95 36.86
C PRO A 236 0.22 -28.38 37.19
N PRO A 237 1.05 -29.13 37.93
CA PRO A 237 2.43 -28.74 38.21
C PRO A 237 3.27 -28.71 36.91
N PRO A 238 4.28 -27.83 36.83
CA PRO A 238 5.17 -27.76 35.68
C PRO A 238 5.98 -29.06 35.52
N PRO A 239 6.35 -29.42 34.27
CA PRO A 239 7.15 -30.62 34.00
C PRO A 239 8.55 -30.52 34.63
N PRO A 240 9.15 -31.68 35.01
CA PRO A 240 10.51 -31.72 35.55
C PRO A 240 11.52 -31.16 34.55
N GLY A 241 12.34 -30.20 35.03
CA GLY A 241 13.41 -29.59 34.27
C GLY A 241 14.41 -30.62 33.76
N THR A 242 14.82 -30.45 32.50
CA THR A 242 15.91 -31.21 31.90
C THR A 242 17.26 -30.77 32.49
N PRO A 243 18.21 -31.70 32.66
CA PRO A 243 19.51 -31.42 33.27
C PRO A 243 20.39 -30.55 32.35
N THR A 244 20.98 -29.51 32.93
CA THR A 244 22.00 -28.67 32.32
C THR A 244 23.31 -29.45 32.19
N THR A 245 23.77 -29.64 30.95
CA THR A 245 25.10 -30.17 30.65
C THR A 245 26.14 -29.04 30.76
N PRO A 246 27.22 -29.20 31.55
CA PRO A 246 28.36 -28.28 31.56
C PRO A 246 29.34 -28.65 30.44
N GLY A 247 29.65 -27.73 29.52
CA GLY A 247 30.48 -28.07 28.36
C GLY A 247 31.13 -26.89 27.66
N MET A 248 32.30 -26.50 28.17
CA MET A 248 33.51 -26.13 27.45
C MET A 248 33.48 -24.95 26.45
N ASN A 249 34.12 -23.88 26.90
CA ASN A 249 34.57 -22.71 26.15
C ASN A 249 35.91 -23.02 25.44
N PRO A 250 36.01 -23.00 24.10
CA PRO A 250 37.29 -22.99 23.40
C PRO A 250 37.70 -21.55 23.10
N GLY A 251 38.88 -21.18 23.57
CA GLY A 251 39.45 -19.83 23.46
C GLY A 251 39.52 -19.28 22.05
N MET A 252 39.22 -17.98 21.94
CA MET A 252 39.59 -17.18 20.78
C MET A 252 40.97 -16.56 20.98
N PRO A 253 41.83 -16.56 19.95
CA PRO A 253 43.14 -15.89 19.97
C PRO A 253 42.99 -14.35 19.93
N PRO A 254 44.00 -13.60 20.41
CA PRO A 254 43.93 -12.15 20.50
C PRO A 254 43.99 -11.50 19.11
N MET A 255 43.06 -10.57 18.83
CA MET A 255 43.10 -9.74 17.62
C MET A 255 44.23 -8.68 17.73
N PRO A 256 45.08 -8.53 16.69
CA PRO A 256 46.07 -7.47 16.59
C PRO A 256 45.43 -6.08 16.42
N GLY A 257 46.10 -5.08 17.00
CA GLY A 257 45.60 -3.72 17.20
C GLY A 257 45.08 -2.98 15.97
N MET A 258 43.95 -2.29 16.18
CA MET A 258 43.54 -1.17 15.35
C MET A 258 43.94 0.13 16.03
N SER A 259 44.95 0.76 15.45
CA SER A 259 45.37 2.13 15.71
C SER A 259 44.22 3.11 15.43
N MET A 260 43.86 3.89 16.46
CA MET A 260 42.93 5.01 16.35
C MET A 260 43.51 6.12 15.45
N PRO A 261 42.72 6.77 14.59
CA PRO A 261 43.16 7.96 13.88
C PRO A 261 43.26 9.18 14.83
N PRO A 262 44.20 10.11 14.58
CA PRO A 262 44.45 11.24 15.46
C PRO A 262 43.32 12.28 15.43
N SER A 263 43.03 12.78 16.63
CA SER A 263 42.20 13.93 16.95
C SER A 263 42.63 15.18 16.15
N MET A 264 41.71 15.78 15.41
CA MET A 264 41.93 17.08 14.77
C MET A 264 41.83 18.22 15.81
N ALA A 265 42.85 19.07 15.80
CA ALA A 265 42.94 20.28 16.59
C ALA A 265 42.00 21.40 16.08
N PRO A 266 41.56 22.32 16.96
CA PRO A 266 40.68 23.42 16.60
C PRO A 266 41.47 24.65 16.13
N GLY A 267 41.02 25.26 15.03
CA GLY A 267 41.30 26.66 14.72
C GLY A 267 41.86 26.91 13.33
N MET A 268 41.02 27.45 12.45
CA MET A 268 41.43 28.47 11.49
C MET A 268 40.28 29.48 11.26
N PRO A 269 40.58 30.79 11.18
CA PRO A 269 39.59 31.84 10.96
C PRO A 269 39.19 31.96 9.48
N MET A 270 37.89 32.17 9.24
CA MET A 270 37.31 32.40 7.91
C MET A 270 37.61 33.82 7.39
N PRO A 271 38.04 33.99 6.13
CA PRO A 271 38.13 35.29 5.46
C PRO A 271 36.75 35.85 5.09
N GLY A 272 36.61 37.17 5.20
CA GLY A 272 35.34 37.91 5.19
C GLY A 272 34.51 37.88 3.91
N MET A 273 33.19 37.97 4.11
CA MET A 273 32.19 38.25 3.08
C MET A 273 32.04 39.77 2.87
N PRO A 274 32.03 40.28 1.63
CA PRO A 274 31.65 41.66 1.33
C PRO A 274 30.13 41.81 1.14
N GLY A 275 29.54 42.75 1.89
CA GLY A 275 28.54 43.71 1.42
C GLY A 275 27.18 43.22 0.95
N MET A 276 26.19 43.20 1.85
CA MET A 276 24.77 43.36 1.49
C MET A 276 24.38 44.83 1.59
N PRO A 277 23.76 45.45 0.56
CA PRO A 277 23.06 46.71 0.71
C PRO A 277 21.64 46.49 1.25
N ALA A 278 21.29 47.31 2.23
CA ALA A 278 19.95 47.48 2.77
C ALA A 278 19.01 48.13 1.73
N GLY A 279 17.77 47.64 1.66
CA GLY A 279 16.71 48.27 0.87
C GLY A 279 15.36 47.58 1.10
N SER A 280 14.57 48.15 2.02
CA SER A 280 13.26 48.77 1.77
C SER A 280 12.07 47.81 1.67
N SER A 281 11.27 47.80 2.75
CA SER A 281 9.90 47.27 2.80
C SER A 281 8.95 48.05 1.88
N PRO A 282 7.94 47.39 1.26
CA PRO A 282 6.73 48.06 0.79
C PRO A 282 5.49 47.74 1.65
N PRO A 283 4.41 48.54 1.50
CA PRO A 283 3.41 48.76 2.53
C PRO A 283 2.16 47.87 2.47
N VAL A 284 1.42 47.92 3.59
CA VAL A 284 0.02 47.55 3.76
C VAL A 284 -0.89 48.53 3.00
N GLY A 285 -1.86 48.02 2.24
CA GLY A 285 -2.94 48.84 1.67
C GLY A 285 -3.61 48.20 0.47
N GLY A 286 -4.94 48.04 0.53
CA GLY A 286 -5.71 47.19 -0.37
C GLY A 286 -6.13 47.83 -1.69
N ALA A 287 -6.70 46.99 -2.56
CA ALA A 287 -7.76 47.32 -3.52
C ALA A 287 -8.24 46.04 -4.23
N GLN A 288 -9.52 45.73 -4.06
CA GLN A 288 -10.32 44.92 -4.98
C GLN A 288 -10.50 45.74 -6.28
N PRO A 289 -10.50 45.14 -7.49
CA PRO A 289 -11.76 45.08 -8.23
C PRO A 289 -11.95 43.92 -9.25
N THR A 290 -13.21 43.50 -9.32
CA THR A 290 -14.04 43.17 -10.52
C THR A 290 -13.57 42.16 -11.58
N ASN A 291 -14.38 41.10 -11.71
CA ASN A 291 -14.63 40.32 -12.92
C ASN A 291 -14.77 41.18 -14.19
N PRO A 292 -14.37 40.61 -15.34
CA PRO A 292 -15.10 40.80 -16.58
C PRO A 292 -15.80 39.49 -17.01
N MET A 293 -17.12 39.60 -17.22
CA MET A 293 -17.83 38.75 -18.18
C MET A 293 -17.19 38.93 -19.56
N ARG A 294 -16.94 37.84 -20.29
CA ARG A 294 -17.04 37.86 -21.75
C ARG A 294 -17.47 36.51 -22.31
N ALA A 295 -18.50 36.62 -23.15
CA ALA A 295 -19.18 35.58 -23.88
C ALA A 295 -18.39 35.08 -25.10
N GLY A 296 -18.82 33.92 -25.62
CA GLY A 296 -18.89 33.64 -27.05
C GLY A 296 -17.73 32.85 -27.62
N GLY A 297 -17.98 31.57 -27.94
CA GLY A 297 -17.04 30.75 -28.68
C GLY A 297 -17.50 29.30 -28.82
N SER A 298 -18.67 29.08 -29.44
CA SER A 298 -19.05 27.76 -29.96
C SER A 298 -18.03 27.32 -31.01
N ALA A 299 -17.24 26.28 -30.72
CA ALA A 299 -16.47 25.56 -31.71
C ALA A 299 -16.96 24.11 -31.74
N LEU A 300 -17.56 23.76 -32.87
CA LEU A 300 -17.91 22.41 -33.28
C LEU A 300 -16.67 21.50 -33.22
N VAL A 301 -16.78 20.40 -32.47
CA VAL A 301 -15.84 19.28 -32.57
C VAL A 301 -16.57 18.12 -33.26
N PRO A 302 -16.04 17.56 -34.36
CA PRO A 302 -16.68 16.48 -35.07
C PRO A 302 -16.64 15.17 -34.25
N GLY A 303 -17.76 14.47 -34.28
CA GLY A 303 -17.96 13.20 -33.59
C GLY A 303 -17.08 12.09 -34.13
N PHE A 304 -16.39 11.41 -33.22
CA PHE A 304 -15.83 10.09 -33.48
C PHE A 304 -16.88 9.04 -33.13
N SER A 305 -17.44 8.44 -34.18
CA SER A 305 -18.30 7.27 -34.11
C SER A 305 -17.55 6.10 -33.47
N VAL A 306 -18.11 5.57 -32.38
CA VAL A 306 -17.72 4.27 -31.82
C VAL A 306 -18.18 3.20 -32.80
N LEU A 307 -17.26 2.71 -33.63
CA LEU A 307 -17.49 1.52 -34.45
C LEU A 307 -17.30 0.31 -33.53
N SER A 308 -18.41 -0.23 -33.06
CA SER A 308 -18.46 -1.51 -32.34
C SER A 308 -18.13 -2.62 -33.34
N VAL A 309 -16.88 -3.09 -33.34
CA VAL A 309 -16.46 -4.25 -34.15
C VAL A 309 -16.90 -5.51 -33.40
N CYS A 310 -17.99 -6.11 -33.86
CA CYS A 310 -18.39 -7.47 -33.52
C CYS A 310 -17.30 -8.42 -34.02
N LEU A 311 -16.50 -8.97 -33.10
CA LEU A 311 -15.57 -10.04 -33.40
C LEU A 311 -16.37 -11.34 -33.59
N ALA A 312 -16.63 -11.70 -34.85
CA ALA A 312 -17.15 -13.01 -35.21
C ALA A 312 -16.02 -14.05 -35.07
N ALA A 313 -16.13 -14.91 -34.07
CA ALA A 313 -15.29 -16.09 -33.93
C ALA A 313 -15.68 -17.13 -35.00
N ALA A 314 -14.99 -17.11 -36.13
CA ALA A 314 -15.00 -18.21 -37.09
C ALA A 314 -13.93 -19.23 -36.69
N GLY A 315 -14.34 -20.27 -35.96
CA GLY A 315 -13.50 -21.44 -35.72
C GLY A 315 -13.54 -22.37 -36.94
N SER A 316 -12.41 -22.50 -37.65
CA SER A 316 -12.19 -23.60 -38.59
C SER A 316 -11.33 -24.66 -37.89
N LEU A 317 -11.98 -25.71 -37.41
CA LEU A 317 -11.35 -26.93 -36.95
C LEU A 317 -11.18 -27.86 -38.17
N LEU A 318 -9.98 -27.89 -38.75
CA LEU A 318 -9.57 -28.94 -39.69
C LEU A 318 -9.07 -30.13 -38.88
N VAL A 319 -9.87 -31.20 -38.85
CA VAL A 319 -9.45 -32.52 -38.39
C VAL A 319 -8.97 -33.30 -39.61
N TRP A 320 -7.71 -33.72 -39.59
CA TRP A 320 -7.17 -34.74 -40.49
C TRP A 320 -7.52 -36.12 -39.93
N LEU A 321 -8.30 -36.88 -40.70
CA LEU A 321 -8.31 -38.35 -40.76
C LEU A 321 -8.60 -38.75 -42.20
#